data_AF-A0A9E5GD41-F1
#
_entry.id   AF-A0A9E5GD41-F1
#
_cell.length_a   1.000
_cell.length_b   1.000
_cell.length_c   1.000
_cell.angle_alpha   90.00
_cell.angle_beta   90.00
_cell.angle_gamma   90.00
#
_symmetry.space_group_name_H-M   'P 1'
#
loop_
_entity.id
_entity.type
_entity.pdbx_description
1 polymer ?
#
loop_
_entity_poly.entity_id
_entity_poly.type
_entity_poly.pdbx_seq_one_letter_code
_entity_poly.pdbx_strand_id
1 'polypeptide(L)'
;MPDIPPKQIKRLKEVYSDVFHEPIDINEAKSLATQFNKAIDKKHNELAQYGERVDMFPFLAQLKPAVELLRKLQNKSYDWYYSNLGEFQDELPELFENTVDPILAFLKGGQKTIYEDARKFLNEQQYNLSYVGGEEIQSLKSILADENCFRGNHMNTAKELVEILADKVKRRVNELKEAKIAKLDEFRGKLKSISGYEQLSQERVSSIERDLTYIQNEIERATQIAMINDRFSRFESYDYPQLAYRIKDWGVVEETPSLIQPKDQPISPKTAPVQKPKTVVTVPVSRVKPQYRKSFLEDSKDVEEYVEAFKAALLAELEKGNSLLV
;
A
#
# COMPACT_ATOMS: atom_id res chain seq x y z
N MET A 1 0.70 69.18 8.28
CA MET A 1 0.69 67.74 8.57
C MET A 1 1.11 67.58 10.02
N PRO A 2 0.45 66.73 10.82
CA PRO A 2 0.93 66.45 12.16
C PRO A 2 2.34 65.86 12.04
N ASP A 3 3.26 66.39 12.84
CA ASP A 3 4.61 65.86 12.95
C ASP A 3 4.55 64.47 13.60
N ILE A 4 5.01 63.43 12.89
CA ILE A 4 4.98 62.06 13.41
C ILE A 4 6.11 61.90 14.42
N PRO A 5 5.83 61.59 15.70
CA PRO A 5 6.85 61.45 16.72
C PRO A 5 7.95 60.45 16.32
N PRO A 6 9.25 60.78 16.50
CA PRO A 6 10.36 59.88 16.18
C PRO A 6 10.25 58.49 16.84
N LYS A 7 9.63 58.41 18.03
CA LYS A 7 9.37 57.14 18.72
C LYS A 7 8.43 56.23 17.92
N GLN A 8 7.40 56.77 17.27
CA GLN A 8 6.48 55.99 16.45
C GLN A 8 7.15 55.51 15.15
N ILE A 9 7.99 56.35 14.54
CA ILE A 9 8.80 55.96 13.37
C ILE A 9 9.72 54.79 13.74
N LYS A 10 10.44 54.89 14.86
CA LYS A 10 11.30 53.81 15.35
C LYS A 10 10.51 52.52 15.60
N ARG A 11 9.35 52.61 16.27
CA ARG A 11 8.52 51.44 16.56
C ARG A 11 8.00 50.76 15.29
N LEU A 12 7.57 51.53 14.28
CA LEU A 12 7.15 50.93 13.01
C LEU A 12 8.31 50.24 12.26
N LYS A 13 9.54 50.75 12.39
CA LYS A 13 10.73 50.05 11.87
C LYS A 13 10.98 48.72 12.57
N GLU A 14 10.86 48.69 13.91
CA GLU A 14 10.98 47.46 14.70
C GLU A 14 9.94 46.43 14.23
N VAL A 15 8.67 46.82 14.17
CA VAL A 15 7.58 45.94 13.66
C VAL A 15 7.87 45.46 12.24
N TYR A 16 8.36 46.32 11.35
CA TYR A 16 8.76 45.92 9.99
C TYR A 16 9.84 44.84 10.02
N SER A 17 10.90 45.07 10.78
CA SER A 17 12.02 44.13 10.84
C SER A 17 11.66 42.81 11.51
N ASP A 18 10.85 42.83 12.57
CA ASP A 18 10.41 41.64 13.29
C ASP A 18 9.50 40.75 12.43
N VAL A 19 8.64 41.35 11.60
CA VAL A 19 7.64 40.63 10.80
C VAL A 19 8.18 40.18 9.44
N PHE A 20 8.98 41.02 8.79
CA PHE A 20 9.43 40.77 7.41
C PHE A 20 10.87 40.26 7.33
N HIS A 21 11.62 40.28 8.44
CA HIS A 21 13.02 39.86 8.51
C HIS A 21 13.92 40.58 7.49
N GLU A 22 13.56 41.83 7.18
CA GLU A 22 14.24 42.70 6.21
C GLU A 22 14.77 43.97 6.91
N PRO A 23 16.01 44.42 6.61
CA PRO A 23 16.54 45.67 7.15
C PRO A 23 15.82 46.89 6.55
N ILE A 24 15.62 47.94 7.35
CA ILE A 24 14.98 49.18 6.90
C ILE A 24 15.69 50.44 7.40
N ASP A 25 16.17 51.28 6.47
CA ASP A 25 16.87 52.55 6.75
C ASP A 25 16.08 53.78 6.26
N ILE A 26 14.74 53.70 6.31
CA ILE A 26 13.87 54.79 5.87
C ILE A 26 13.47 55.66 7.08
N ASN A 27 13.93 56.90 7.13
CA ASN A 27 13.64 57.82 8.23
C ASN A 27 12.42 58.72 8.00
N GLU A 28 12.01 58.89 6.73
CA GLU A 28 10.82 59.66 6.39
C GLU A 28 9.54 58.85 6.64
N ALA A 29 8.64 59.38 7.48
CA ALA A 29 7.45 58.67 7.95
C ALA A 29 6.54 58.16 6.81
N LYS A 30 6.33 58.98 5.78
CA LYS A 30 5.50 58.62 4.61
C LYS A 30 6.13 57.49 3.79
N SER A 31 7.42 57.58 3.53
CA SER A 31 8.17 56.56 2.79
C SER A 31 8.24 55.24 3.56
N LEU A 32 8.42 55.28 4.89
CA LEU A 32 8.41 54.10 5.75
C LEU A 32 7.05 53.38 5.71
N ALA A 33 5.95 54.13 5.89
CA ALA A 33 4.61 53.56 5.85
C ALA A 33 4.26 52.99 4.46
N THR A 34 4.74 53.62 3.38
CA THR A 34 4.55 53.12 2.02
C THR A 34 5.28 51.78 1.80
N GLN A 35 6.52 51.67 2.30
CA GLN A 35 7.28 50.42 2.26
C GLN A 35 6.64 49.33 3.13
N PHE A 36 6.15 49.68 4.32
CA PHE A 36 5.42 48.77 5.20
C PHE A 36 4.15 48.22 4.53
N ASN A 37 3.34 49.08 3.91
CA ASN A 37 2.14 48.66 3.15
C ASN A 37 2.49 47.69 2.01
N LYS A 38 3.56 47.98 1.25
CA LYS A 38 4.03 47.10 0.18
C LYS A 38 4.47 45.72 0.70
N ALA A 39 5.13 45.68 1.86
CA ALA A 39 5.54 44.43 2.51
C ALA A 39 4.33 43.63 3.01
N ILE A 40 3.32 44.31 3.59
CA ILE A 40 2.02 43.70 3.95
C ILE A 40 1.37 43.07 2.70
N ASP A 41 1.26 43.80 1.60
CA ASP A 41 0.63 43.29 0.37
C ASP A 41 1.33 42.03 -0.15
N LYS A 42 2.66 42.08 -0.23
CA LYS A 42 3.48 40.93 -0.65
C LYS A 42 3.25 39.73 0.27
N LYS A 43 3.32 39.93 1.58
CA LYS A 43 3.20 38.86 2.57
C LYS A 43 1.78 38.31 2.66
N HIS A 44 0.75 39.15 2.57
CA HIS A 44 -0.64 38.72 2.47
C HIS A 44 -0.85 37.77 1.29
N ASN A 45 -0.35 38.15 0.11
CA ASN A 45 -0.48 37.33 -1.09
C ASN A 45 0.29 36.01 -0.99
N GLU A 46 1.50 36.03 -0.41
CA GLU A 46 2.27 34.81 -0.11
C GLU A 46 1.49 33.87 0.82
N LEU A 47 0.98 34.39 1.95
CA LEU A 47 0.27 33.57 2.92
C LEU A 47 -1.08 33.06 2.42
N ALA A 48 -1.80 33.86 1.63
CA ALA A 48 -3.08 33.47 1.03
C ALA A 48 -2.93 32.26 0.08
N GLN A 49 -1.82 32.15 -0.66
CA GLN A 49 -1.56 31.02 -1.55
C GLN A 49 -1.42 29.68 -0.80
N TYR A 50 -0.95 29.70 0.44
CA TYR A 50 -0.88 28.48 1.25
C TYR A 50 -2.25 27.89 1.60
N GLY A 51 -3.31 28.70 1.53
CA GLY A 51 -4.69 28.23 1.69
C GLY A 51 -5.10 27.15 0.69
N GLU A 52 -4.52 27.14 -0.52
CA GLU A 52 -4.79 26.15 -1.56
C GLU A 52 -4.19 24.76 -1.23
N ARG A 53 -3.30 24.68 -0.25
CA ARG A 53 -2.56 23.47 0.10
C ARG A 53 -3.02 22.86 1.42
N VAL A 54 -4.11 23.33 2.01
CA VAL A 54 -4.63 22.85 3.30
C VAL A 54 -4.97 21.36 3.27
N ASP A 55 -5.48 20.83 2.16
CA ASP A 55 -5.74 19.38 2.01
C ASP A 55 -4.45 18.54 2.11
N MET A 56 -3.33 19.11 1.66
CA MET A 56 -2.02 18.49 1.71
C MET A 56 -1.31 18.75 3.06
N PHE A 57 -1.53 19.90 3.68
CA PHE A 57 -0.93 20.29 4.95
C PHE A 57 -2.01 20.95 5.83
N PRO A 58 -2.75 20.17 6.64
CA PRO A 58 -3.88 20.68 7.43
C PRO A 58 -3.50 21.84 8.36
N PHE A 59 -2.29 21.80 8.93
CA PHE A 59 -1.77 22.87 9.80
C PHE A 59 -1.69 24.26 9.12
N LEU A 60 -1.71 24.35 7.79
CA LEU A 60 -1.73 25.63 7.09
C LEU A 60 -3.01 26.43 7.38
N ALA A 61 -4.07 25.80 7.87
CA ALA A 61 -5.26 26.49 8.34
C ALA A 61 -4.94 27.53 9.44
N GLN A 62 -3.88 27.32 10.23
CA GLN A 62 -3.42 28.27 11.25
C GLN A 62 -2.88 29.58 10.68
N LEU A 63 -2.61 29.69 9.37
CA LEU A 63 -2.20 30.95 8.75
C LEU A 63 -3.37 31.92 8.56
N LYS A 64 -4.62 31.46 8.67
CA LYS A 64 -5.82 32.27 8.41
C LYS A 64 -5.90 33.56 9.26
N PRO A 65 -5.66 33.55 10.59
CA PRO A 65 -5.65 34.77 11.39
C PRO A 65 -4.61 35.79 10.89
N ALA A 66 -3.42 35.33 10.48
CA ALA A 66 -2.37 36.21 9.96
C ALA A 66 -2.77 36.82 8.61
N VAL A 67 -3.36 36.03 7.71
CA VAL A 67 -3.92 36.53 6.44
C VAL A 67 -5.00 37.58 6.71
N GLU A 68 -5.91 37.33 7.66
CA GLU A 68 -6.97 38.28 8.01
C GLU A 68 -6.44 39.57 8.62
N LEU A 69 -5.43 39.49 9.50
CA LEU A 69 -4.77 40.65 10.11
C LEU A 69 -4.06 41.49 9.05
N LEU A 70 -3.24 40.86 8.19
CA LEU A 70 -2.56 41.55 7.09
C LEU A 70 -3.58 42.24 6.17
N ARG A 71 -4.67 41.56 5.81
CA ARG A 71 -5.74 42.13 4.98
C ARG A 71 -6.36 43.39 5.59
N LYS A 72 -6.58 43.40 6.91
CA LYS A 72 -7.09 44.60 7.61
C LYS A 72 -6.12 45.77 7.53
N LEU A 73 -4.82 45.50 7.47
CA LEU A 73 -3.76 46.50 7.38
C LEU A 73 -3.50 46.99 5.95
N GLN A 74 -3.96 46.30 4.91
CA GLN A 74 -3.75 46.72 3.52
C GLN A 74 -4.40 48.07 3.19
N ASN A 75 -3.80 48.80 2.24
CA ASN A 75 -4.34 50.01 1.60
C ASN A 75 -4.68 51.16 2.57
N LYS A 76 -3.98 51.24 3.71
CA LYS A 76 -4.14 52.34 4.67
C LYS A 76 -3.26 53.53 4.30
N SER A 77 -3.71 54.73 4.67
CA SER A 77 -2.89 55.94 4.55
C SER A 77 -1.74 55.91 5.56
N TYR A 78 -0.67 56.66 5.30
CA TYR A 78 0.46 56.73 6.22
C TYR A 78 0.03 57.30 7.60
N ASP A 79 -0.85 58.31 7.65
CA ASP A 79 -1.35 58.88 8.91
C ASP A 79 -2.12 57.85 9.75
N TRP A 80 -2.85 56.94 9.10
CA TRP A 80 -3.59 55.88 9.77
C TRP A 80 -2.66 54.91 10.48
N TYR A 81 -1.59 54.46 9.83
CA TYR A 81 -0.64 53.51 10.43
C TYR A 81 -0.02 54.04 11.73
N TYR A 82 0.32 55.33 11.80
CA TYR A 82 0.88 55.92 13.01
C TYR A 82 -0.18 56.22 14.08
N SER A 83 -1.40 56.56 13.67
CA SER A 83 -2.52 56.81 14.60
C SER A 83 -3.03 55.53 15.25
N ASN A 84 -2.98 54.42 14.52
CA ASN A 84 -3.48 53.11 14.93
C ASN A 84 -2.35 52.11 15.23
N LEU A 85 -1.10 52.58 15.41
CA LEU A 85 0.07 51.72 15.64
C LEU A 85 -0.13 50.76 16.82
N GLY A 86 -0.79 51.24 17.87
CA GLY A 86 -1.11 50.44 19.06
C GLY A 86 -2.02 49.24 18.81
N GLU A 87 -2.74 49.20 17.68
CA GLU A 87 -3.66 48.10 17.35
C GLU A 87 -2.93 46.87 16.79
N PHE A 88 -1.71 47.01 16.27
CA PHE A 88 -1.01 45.91 15.58
C PHE A 88 0.46 45.77 15.94
N GLN A 89 1.07 46.75 16.60
CA GLN A 89 2.52 46.75 16.87
C GLN A 89 3.01 45.56 17.71
N ASP A 90 2.14 44.91 18.47
CA ASP A 90 2.47 43.75 19.32
C ASP A 90 1.86 42.47 18.73
N GLU A 91 0.57 42.51 18.36
CA GLU A 91 -0.16 41.36 17.79
C GLU A 91 0.48 40.85 16.49
N LEU A 92 0.90 41.75 15.59
CA LEU A 92 1.44 41.33 14.29
C LEU A 92 2.78 40.61 14.42
N PRO A 93 3.80 41.16 15.12
CA PRO A 93 5.03 40.42 15.40
C PRO A 93 4.80 39.11 16.16
N GLU A 94 3.98 39.12 17.21
CA GLU A 94 3.71 37.93 18.03
C GLU A 94 3.09 36.80 17.20
N LEU A 95 2.13 37.12 16.34
CA LEU A 95 1.49 36.14 15.46
C LEU A 95 2.49 35.56 14.44
N PHE A 96 3.41 36.39 13.95
CA PHE A 96 4.44 35.95 13.02
C PHE A 96 5.46 35.04 13.69
N GLU A 97 6.05 35.49 14.78
CA GLU A 97 7.05 34.74 15.55
C GLU A 97 6.49 33.40 16.02
N ASN A 98 5.28 33.42 16.59
CA ASN A 98 4.69 32.21 17.15
C ASN A 98 4.15 31.28 16.08
N THR A 99 3.57 31.76 14.98
CA THR A 99 2.81 30.91 14.03
C THR A 99 3.38 30.92 12.62
N VAL A 100 3.49 32.10 12.00
CA VAL A 100 3.85 32.19 10.57
C VAL A 100 5.27 31.69 10.33
N ASP A 101 6.25 32.16 11.10
CA ASP A 101 7.66 31.86 10.88
C ASP A 101 7.97 30.36 11.08
N PRO A 102 7.49 29.70 12.15
CA PRO A 102 7.61 28.25 12.28
C PRO A 102 7.02 27.45 11.12
N ILE A 103 5.85 27.85 10.61
CA ILE A 103 5.22 27.19 9.46
C ILE A 103 6.05 27.39 8.18
N LEU A 104 6.52 28.62 7.93
CA LEU A 104 7.36 28.89 6.76
C LEU A 104 8.71 28.19 6.84
N ALA A 105 9.31 28.11 8.04
CA ALA A 105 10.54 27.36 8.29
C ALA A 105 10.35 25.87 8.00
N PHE A 106 9.25 25.28 8.46
CA PHE A 106 8.88 23.91 8.16
C PHE A 106 8.78 23.66 6.64
N LEU A 107 8.04 24.51 5.93
CA LEU A 107 7.80 24.36 4.49
C LEU A 107 9.06 24.52 3.63
N LYS A 108 10.03 25.30 4.10
CA LYS A 108 11.32 25.53 3.44
C LYS A 108 12.39 24.51 3.84
N GLY A 109 12.22 23.84 4.99
CA GLY A 109 13.17 22.88 5.54
C GLY A 109 12.91 21.43 5.15
N GLY A 110 13.79 20.54 5.61
CA GLY A 110 13.67 19.09 5.37
C GLY A 110 12.47 18.42 6.07
N GLN A 111 11.87 19.08 7.05
CA GLN A 111 10.68 18.59 7.75
C GLN A 111 9.48 18.41 6.82
N LYS A 112 9.33 19.30 5.82
CA LYS A 112 8.33 19.14 4.76
C LYS A 112 8.48 17.81 4.03
N THR A 113 9.70 17.45 3.65
CA THR A 113 9.98 16.20 2.92
C THR A 113 9.62 14.99 3.78
N ILE A 114 9.94 15.00 5.08
CA ILE A 114 9.57 13.91 6.00
C ILE A 114 8.05 13.73 6.06
N TYR A 115 7.30 14.82 6.16
CA TYR A 115 5.83 14.78 6.18
C TYR A 115 5.26 14.21 4.88
N GLU A 116 5.78 14.67 3.72
CA GLU A 116 5.37 14.19 2.40
C GLU A 116 5.67 12.69 2.22
N ASP A 117 6.88 12.26 2.61
CA ASP A 117 7.30 10.86 2.54
C ASP A 117 6.46 9.97 3.46
N ALA A 118 6.12 10.43 4.66
CA ALA A 118 5.24 9.70 5.57
C ALA A 118 3.82 9.52 5.01
N ARG A 119 3.23 10.59 4.44
CA ARG A 119 1.93 10.48 3.75
C ARG A 119 1.99 9.55 2.55
N LYS A 120 3.05 9.64 1.75
CA LYS A 120 3.28 8.78 0.59
C LYS A 120 3.38 7.32 1.00
N PHE A 121 4.17 7.02 2.04
CA PHE A 121 4.32 5.67 2.59
C PHE A 121 2.98 5.07 3.02
N LEU A 122 2.17 5.82 3.78
CA LEU A 122 0.84 5.37 4.21
C LEU A 122 -0.07 5.01 3.03
N ASN A 123 0.00 5.78 1.94
CA ASN A 123 -0.80 5.53 0.75
C ASN A 123 -0.28 4.32 -0.06
N GLU A 124 1.04 4.25 -0.29
CA GLU A 124 1.66 3.15 -1.04
C GLU A 124 1.50 1.80 -0.35
N GLN A 125 1.58 1.79 0.99
CA GLN A 125 1.47 0.58 1.79
C GLN A 125 0.06 0.33 2.34
N GLN A 126 -0.96 1.10 1.95
CA GLN A 126 -2.31 1.02 2.55
C GLN A 126 -2.87 -0.41 2.66
N TYR A 127 -2.65 -1.24 1.63
CA TYR A 127 -3.12 -2.63 1.60
C TYR A 127 -2.27 -3.54 2.50
N ASN A 128 -0.95 -3.30 2.56
CA ASN A 128 -0.04 -4.06 3.41
C ASN A 128 -0.19 -3.70 4.89
N LEU A 129 -0.46 -2.42 5.18
CA LEU A 129 -0.58 -1.90 6.55
C LEU A 129 -1.71 -2.58 7.33
N SER A 130 -2.76 -3.06 6.64
CA SER A 130 -3.83 -3.84 7.28
C SER A 130 -3.35 -5.18 7.89
N TYR A 131 -2.18 -5.68 7.47
CA TYR A 131 -1.62 -6.95 7.92
C TYR A 131 -0.48 -6.79 8.94
N VAL A 132 -0.03 -5.56 9.22
CA VAL A 132 0.96 -5.26 10.24
C VAL A 132 0.26 -4.59 11.39
N GLY A 133 -0.10 -5.37 12.40
CA GLY A 133 -0.77 -4.86 13.61
C GLY A 133 0.11 -3.89 14.41
N GLY A 134 -0.54 -3.20 15.35
CA GLY A 134 0.10 -2.26 16.27
C GLY A 134 -0.51 -0.86 16.20
N GLU A 135 -0.11 -0.01 17.14
CA GLU A 135 -0.61 1.36 17.27
C GLU A 135 0.17 2.36 16.40
N GLU A 136 1.32 1.97 15.84
CA GLU A 136 2.22 2.87 15.12
C GLU A 136 1.57 3.51 13.89
N ILE A 137 0.66 2.79 13.22
CA ILE A 137 -0.13 3.32 12.11
C ILE A 137 -1.01 4.49 12.57
N GLN A 138 -1.69 4.31 13.72
CA GLN A 138 -2.57 5.33 14.27
C GLN A 138 -1.77 6.51 14.82
N SER A 139 -0.63 6.26 15.47
CA SER A 139 0.28 7.30 15.94
C SER A 139 0.81 8.14 14.78
N LEU A 140 1.26 7.52 13.68
CA LEU A 140 1.73 8.24 12.50
C LEU A 140 0.62 9.08 11.88
N LYS A 141 -0.60 8.52 11.72
CA LYS A 141 -1.76 9.28 11.23
C LYS A 141 -2.12 10.45 12.12
N SER A 142 -2.03 10.28 13.44
CA SER A 142 -2.34 11.32 14.41
C SER A 142 -1.32 12.46 14.34
N ILE A 143 -0.03 12.15 14.21
CA ILE A 143 1.01 13.17 13.99
C ILE A 143 0.76 13.96 12.71
N LEU A 144 0.42 13.29 11.60
CA LEU A 144 0.18 13.96 10.32
C LEU A 144 -1.11 14.79 10.30
N ALA A 145 -2.06 14.48 11.18
CA ALA A 145 -3.30 15.23 11.36
C ALA A 145 -3.18 16.35 12.41
N ASP A 146 -2.13 16.35 13.23
CA ASP A 146 -1.92 17.35 14.27
C ASP A 146 -1.65 18.72 13.64
N GLU A 147 -2.43 19.72 14.06
CA GLU A 147 -2.23 21.10 13.65
C GLU A 147 -0.83 21.60 14.03
N ASN A 148 -0.25 21.12 15.13
CA ASN A 148 1.08 21.52 15.59
C ASN A 148 2.21 20.57 15.14
N CYS A 149 1.97 19.71 14.13
CA CYS A 149 2.97 18.75 13.67
C CYS A 149 4.28 19.39 13.16
N PHE A 150 4.24 20.68 12.80
CA PHE A 150 5.42 21.43 12.36
C PHE A 150 6.33 21.89 13.51
N ARG A 151 5.94 21.64 14.77
CA ARG A 151 6.70 22.01 15.96
C ARG A 151 7.39 20.82 16.60
N GLY A 152 8.44 21.11 17.37
CA GLY A 152 9.09 20.14 18.24
C GLY A 152 9.61 18.92 17.47
N ASN A 153 9.41 17.73 18.05
CA ASN A 153 10.00 16.48 17.55
C ASN A 153 9.06 15.64 16.67
N HIS A 154 7.87 16.14 16.33
CA HIS A 154 6.83 15.37 15.64
C HIS A 154 7.32 14.74 14.33
N MET A 155 8.06 15.47 13.50
CA MET A 155 8.57 14.93 12.24
C MET A 155 9.66 13.88 12.42
N ASN A 156 10.51 14.01 13.44
CA ASN A 156 11.49 12.97 13.74
C ASN A 156 10.79 11.69 14.20
N THR A 157 9.80 11.81 15.08
CA THR A 157 8.97 10.68 15.49
C THR A 157 8.20 10.07 14.31
N ALA A 158 7.66 10.90 13.40
CA ALA A 158 7.01 10.41 12.19
C ALA A 158 7.97 9.60 11.31
N LYS A 159 9.20 10.08 11.15
CA LYS A 159 10.26 9.37 10.41
C LYS A 159 10.58 8.01 11.03
N GLU A 160 10.78 7.96 12.35
CA GLU A 160 11.03 6.72 13.08
C GLU A 160 9.86 5.73 12.93
N LEU A 161 8.62 6.21 13.03
CA LEU A 161 7.43 5.37 12.83
C LEU A 161 7.35 4.82 11.40
N VAL A 162 7.70 5.62 10.38
CA VAL A 162 7.79 5.15 8.99
C VAL A 162 8.83 4.04 8.85
N GLU A 163 10.01 4.20 9.44
CA GLU A 163 11.07 3.17 9.42
C GLU A 163 10.60 1.87 10.09
N ILE A 164 9.99 1.97 11.28
CA ILE A 164 9.43 0.82 12.01
C ILE A 164 8.35 0.11 11.17
N LEU A 165 7.43 0.86 10.58
CA LEU A 165 6.34 0.30 9.77
C LEU A 165 6.88 -0.34 8.49
N ALA A 166 7.86 0.28 7.83
CA ALA A 166 8.50 -0.26 6.65
C ALA A 166 9.17 -1.61 6.95
N ASP A 167 9.87 -1.70 8.08
CA ASP A 167 10.50 -2.95 8.52
C ASP A 167 9.48 -4.02 8.91
N LYS A 168 8.36 -3.65 9.55
CA LYS A 168 7.26 -4.58 9.84
C LYS A 168 6.65 -5.12 8.54
N VAL A 169 6.37 -4.25 7.57
CA VAL A 169 5.79 -4.66 6.27
C VAL A 169 6.75 -5.59 5.54
N LYS A 170 8.03 -5.22 5.45
CA LYS A 170 9.06 -6.02 4.79
C LYS A 170 9.20 -7.40 5.42
N ARG A 171 9.28 -7.48 6.75
CA ARG A 171 9.32 -8.76 7.48
C ARG A 171 8.10 -9.60 7.17
N ARG A 172 6.89 -9.03 7.28
CA ARG A 172 5.65 -9.76 7.06
C ARG A 172 5.52 -10.29 5.63
N VAL A 173 5.92 -9.50 4.63
CA VAL A 173 5.95 -9.92 3.22
C VAL A 173 6.92 -11.07 3.02
N ASN A 174 8.14 -10.97 3.57
CA ASN A 174 9.16 -12.01 3.40
C ASN A 174 8.77 -13.32 4.10
N GLU A 175 8.31 -13.27 5.35
CA GLU A 175 7.80 -14.44 6.08
C GLU A 175 6.69 -15.15 5.30
N LEU A 176 5.77 -14.37 4.71
CA LEU A 176 4.68 -14.95 3.93
C LEU A 176 5.20 -15.58 2.64
N LYS A 177 6.15 -14.94 1.93
CA LYS A 177 6.79 -15.53 0.74
C LYS A 177 7.45 -16.85 1.08
N GLU A 178 8.30 -16.87 2.10
CA GLU A 178 8.99 -18.08 2.57
C GLU A 178 7.99 -19.18 2.92
N ALA A 179 6.94 -18.85 3.67
CA ALA A 179 5.89 -19.82 4.02
C ALA A 179 5.13 -20.36 2.80
N LYS A 180 4.81 -19.52 1.81
CA LYS A 180 4.12 -19.96 0.58
C LYS A 180 5.03 -20.76 -0.35
N ILE A 181 6.31 -20.41 -0.45
CA ILE A 181 7.29 -21.16 -1.23
C ILE A 181 7.54 -22.55 -0.59
N ALA A 182 7.67 -22.62 0.73
CA ALA A 182 7.78 -23.90 1.43
C ALA A 182 6.56 -24.80 1.16
N LYS A 183 5.35 -24.24 1.20
CA LYS A 183 4.14 -24.99 0.81
C LYS A 183 4.14 -25.40 -0.66
N LEU A 184 4.60 -24.54 -1.57
CA LEU A 184 4.75 -24.89 -2.99
C LEU A 184 5.68 -26.10 -3.15
N ASP A 185 6.77 -26.17 -2.38
CA ASP A 185 7.69 -27.30 -2.38
C ASP A 185 7.06 -28.59 -1.82
N GLU A 186 6.19 -28.48 -0.80
CA GLU A 186 5.38 -29.62 -0.33
C GLU A 186 4.47 -30.14 -1.46
N PHE A 187 3.80 -29.25 -2.19
CA PHE A 187 2.98 -29.64 -3.35
C PHE A 187 3.83 -30.23 -4.48
N ARG A 188 5.04 -29.72 -4.73
CA ARG A 188 6.00 -30.33 -5.67
C ARG A 188 6.32 -31.76 -5.24
N GLY A 189 6.56 -32.00 -3.95
CA GLY A 189 6.75 -33.36 -3.39
C GLY A 189 5.53 -34.27 -3.62
N LYS A 190 4.31 -33.76 -3.39
CA LYS A 190 3.08 -34.50 -3.67
C LYS A 190 2.94 -34.86 -5.15
N LEU A 191 3.28 -33.97 -6.08
CA LEU A 191 3.27 -34.27 -7.52
C LEU A 191 4.22 -35.42 -7.87
N LYS A 192 5.43 -35.42 -7.28
CA LYS A 192 6.43 -36.50 -7.45
C LYS A 192 5.95 -37.85 -6.93
N SER A 193 5.06 -37.85 -5.93
CA SER A 193 4.48 -39.07 -5.36
C SER A 193 3.33 -39.67 -6.18
N ILE A 194 2.88 -38.99 -7.24
CA ILE A 194 1.81 -39.51 -8.10
C ILE A 194 2.34 -40.72 -8.87
N SER A 195 1.58 -41.82 -8.85
CA SER A 195 1.89 -43.03 -9.61
C SER A 195 2.09 -42.70 -11.11
N GLY A 196 3.16 -43.20 -11.71
CA GLY A 196 3.52 -42.89 -13.09
C GLY A 196 4.54 -41.76 -13.24
N TYR A 197 4.87 -41.03 -12.17
CA TYR A 197 5.80 -39.89 -12.23
C TYR A 197 7.24 -40.31 -12.62
N GLU A 198 7.73 -41.42 -12.07
CA GLU A 198 9.09 -41.92 -12.35
C GLU A 198 9.29 -42.37 -13.79
N GLN A 199 8.20 -42.68 -14.49
CA GLN A 199 8.18 -43.12 -15.89
C GLN A 199 8.06 -41.94 -16.88
N LEU A 200 7.93 -40.71 -16.39
CA LEU A 200 7.82 -39.54 -17.26
C LEU A 200 9.14 -39.24 -17.99
N SER A 201 9.05 -38.79 -19.23
CA SER A 201 10.21 -38.28 -19.97
C SER A 201 10.78 -37.01 -19.32
N GLN A 202 12.05 -36.74 -19.60
CA GLN A 202 12.75 -35.55 -19.08
C GLN A 202 12.04 -34.25 -19.51
N GLU A 203 11.46 -34.22 -20.71
CA GLU A 203 10.71 -33.07 -21.21
C GLU A 203 9.43 -32.83 -20.40
N ARG A 204 8.70 -33.89 -20.03
CA ARG A 204 7.48 -33.80 -19.22
C ARG A 204 7.78 -33.33 -17.80
N VAL A 205 8.83 -33.87 -17.18
CA VAL A 205 9.31 -33.42 -15.87
C VAL A 205 9.73 -31.94 -15.93
N SER A 206 10.49 -31.56 -16.96
CA SER A 206 10.93 -30.17 -17.15
C SER A 206 9.76 -29.21 -17.35
N SER A 207 8.69 -29.65 -18.02
CA SER A 207 7.46 -28.87 -18.21
C SER A 207 6.76 -28.57 -16.86
N ILE A 208 6.64 -29.59 -15.99
CA ILE A 208 6.07 -29.44 -14.64
C ILE A 208 6.92 -28.46 -13.81
N GLU A 209 8.24 -28.65 -13.78
CA GLU A 209 9.13 -27.80 -12.99
C GLU A 209 9.13 -26.35 -13.49
N ARG A 210 8.99 -26.13 -14.80
CA ARG A 210 8.84 -24.78 -15.36
C ARG A 210 7.56 -24.09 -14.86
N ASP A 211 6.44 -24.80 -14.82
CA ASP A 211 5.18 -24.26 -14.33
C ASP A 211 5.26 -23.91 -12.84
N LEU A 212 5.89 -24.78 -12.02
CA LEU A 212 6.11 -24.50 -10.59
C LEU A 212 7.08 -23.33 -10.37
N THR A 213 8.16 -23.27 -11.16
CA THR A 213 9.13 -22.16 -11.11
C THR A 213 8.48 -20.84 -11.49
N TYR A 214 7.54 -20.85 -12.44
CA TYR A 214 6.75 -19.67 -12.78
C TYR A 214 5.91 -19.18 -11.58
N ILE A 215 5.20 -20.08 -10.89
CA ILE A 215 4.42 -19.74 -9.69
C ILE A 215 5.33 -19.20 -8.57
N GLN A 216 6.48 -19.83 -8.35
CA GLN A 216 7.46 -19.37 -7.37
C GLN A 216 7.94 -17.94 -7.67
N ASN A 217 8.36 -17.67 -8.91
CA ASN A 217 8.78 -16.33 -9.34
C ASN A 217 7.66 -15.30 -9.18
N GLU A 218 6.41 -15.70 -9.44
CA GLU A 218 5.27 -14.84 -9.23
C GLU A 218 5.08 -14.51 -7.73
N ILE A 219 5.23 -15.47 -6.83
CA ILE A 219 5.20 -15.22 -5.39
C ILE A 219 6.35 -14.29 -4.96
N GLU A 220 7.57 -14.54 -5.46
CA GLU A 220 8.76 -13.75 -5.11
C GLU A 220 8.66 -12.29 -5.57
N ARG A 221 8.07 -12.02 -6.73
CA ARG A 221 7.90 -10.65 -7.27
C ARG A 221 6.76 -9.88 -6.62
N ALA A 222 5.80 -10.55 -5.99
CA ALA A 222 4.67 -9.87 -5.38
C ALA A 222 5.12 -8.98 -4.21
N THR A 223 4.65 -7.74 -4.18
CA THR A 223 4.96 -6.76 -3.12
C THR A 223 3.82 -6.60 -2.12
N GLN A 224 2.62 -7.08 -2.47
CA GLN A 224 1.44 -7.00 -1.62
C GLN A 224 1.09 -8.36 -1.01
N ILE A 225 0.74 -8.35 0.28
CA ILE A 225 0.36 -9.55 1.03
C ILE A 225 -0.86 -10.24 0.43
N ALA A 226 -1.88 -9.46 0.05
CA ALA A 226 -3.09 -9.98 -0.61
C ALA A 226 -2.75 -10.69 -1.94
N MET A 227 -1.85 -10.11 -2.74
CA MET A 227 -1.42 -10.67 -4.01
C MET A 227 -0.67 -12.00 -3.84
N ILE A 228 0.18 -12.13 -2.82
CA ILE A 228 0.85 -13.40 -2.49
C ILE A 228 -0.19 -14.48 -2.15
N ASN A 229 -1.18 -14.13 -1.31
CA ASN A 229 -2.23 -15.06 -0.92
C ASN A 229 -3.12 -15.46 -2.10
N ASP A 230 -3.50 -14.52 -2.96
CA ASP A 230 -4.31 -14.78 -4.15
C ASP A 230 -3.58 -15.70 -5.15
N ARG A 231 -2.31 -15.39 -5.45
CA ARG A 231 -1.45 -16.22 -6.32
C ARG A 231 -1.37 -17.66 -5.81
N PHE A 232 -1.14 -17.83 -4.52
CA PHE A 232 -1.06 -19.18 -3.94
C PHE A 232 -2.42 -19.89 -3.91
N SER A 233 -3.51 -19.17 -3.61
CA SER A 233 -4.86 -19.75 -3.60
C SER A 233 -5.29 -20.22 -4.99
N ARG A 234 -4.92 -19.46 -6.03
CA ARG A 234 -5.11 -19.86 -7.44
C ARG A 234 -4.31 -21.11 -7.77
N PHE A 235 -3.05 -21.18 -7.34
CA PHE A 235 -2.23 -22.37 -7.51
C PHE A 235 -2.89 -23.60 -6.89
N GLU A 236 -3.29 -23.51 -5.62
CA GLU A 236 -3.93 -24.64 -4.90
C GLU A 236 -5.24 -25.08 -5.57
N SER A 237 -6.07 -24.12 -6.01
CA SER A 237 -7.42 -24.39 -6.49
C SER A 237 -7.49 -24.80 -7.97
N TYR A 238 -6.51 -24.40 -8.78
CA TYR A 238 -6.54 -24.54 -10.23
C TYR A 238 -5.28 -25.18 -10.80
N ASP A 239 -4.10 -24.59 -10.55
CA ASP A 239 -2.87 -25.03 -11.23
C ASP A 239 -2.42 -26.41 -10.74
N TYR A 240 -2.48 -26.66 -9.42
CA TYR A 240 -2.10 -27.95 -8.83
C TYR A 240 -2.96 -29.12 -9.34
N PRO A 241 -4.31 -29.05 -9.34
CA PRO A 241 -5.13 -30.11 -9.93
C PRO A 241 -4.84 -30.40 -11.40
N GLN A 242 -4.55 -29.36 -12.19
CA GLN A 242 -4.20 -29.53 -13.61
C GLN A 242 -2.84 -30.22 -13.79
N LEU A 243 -1.86 -29.89 -12.96
CA LEU A 243 -0.55 -30.57 -12.94
C LEU A 243 -0.70 -32.04 -12.54
N ALA A 244 -1.45 -32.32 -11.47
CA ALA A 244 -1.71 -33.68 -11.01
C ALA A 244 -2.44 -34.52 -12.06
N TYR A 245 -3.43 -33.94 -12.75
CA TYR A 245 -4.12 -34.59 -13.86
C TYR A 245 -3.17 -34.91 -15.02
N ARG A 246 -2.33 -33.95 -15.45
CA ARG A 246 -1.35 -34.16 -16.53
C ARG A 246 -0.39 -35.31 -16.22
N ILE A 247 0.15 -35.37 -15.00
CA ILE A 247 1.04 -36.47 -14.59
C ILE A 247 0.33 -37.82 -14.70
N LYS A 248 -0.91 -37.89 -14.23
CA LYS A 248 -1.70 -39.12 -14.29
C LYS A 248 -2.00 -39.54 -15.73
N ASP A 249 -2.41 -38.62 -16.57
CA ASP A 249 -2.69 -38.87 -17.99
C ASP A 249 -1.43 -39.39 -18.71
N TRP A 250 -0.29 -38.74 -18.47
CA TRP A 250 1.00 -39.14 -19.01
C TRP A 250 1.51 -40.49 -18.51
N GLY A 251 1.21 -40.88 -17.27
CA GLY A 251 1.59 -42.18 -16.71
C GLY A 251 0.76 -43.36 -17.21
N VAL A 252 -0.41 -43.10 -17.81
CA VAL A 252 -1.26 -44.14 -18.42
C VAL A 252 -0.85 -44.44 -19.87
N VAL A 253 -0.24 -43.47 -20.55
CA VAL A 253 0.28 -43.65 -21.91
C VAL A 253 1.71 -44.18 -21.83
N GLU A 254 1.89 -45.50 -21.89
CA GLU A 254 3.19 -46.05 -22.31
C GLU A 254 3.55 -45.40 -23.64
N GLU A 255 4.61 -44.58 -23.68
CA GLU A 255 5.10 -44.02 -24.93
C GLU A 255 5.61 -45.17 -25.79
N THR A 256 4.75 -45.72 -26.66
CA THR A 256 5.23 -46.50 -27.79
C THR A 256 6.13 -45.57 -28.60
N PRO A 257 7.42 -45.88 -28.75
CA PRO A 257 8.31 -45.08 -29.58
C PRO A 257 7.71 -45.09 -30.99
N SER A 258 7.55 -43.91 -31.57
CA SER A 258 7.16 -43.76 -32.98
C SER A 258 8.22 -44.43 -33.85
N LEU A 259 8.02 -45.72 -34.17
CA LEU A 259 8.77 -46.40 -35.21
C LEU A 259 8.35 -45.76 -36.53
N ILE A 260 9.20 -44.87 -37.03
CA ILE A 260 9.20 -44.41 -38.41
C ILE A 260 9.34 -45.68 -39.27
N GLN A 261 8.23 -46.19 -39.79
CA GLN A 261 8.27 -47.17 -40.88
C GLN A 261 8.02 -46.45 -42.20
N PRO A 262 8.93 -46.55 -43.18
CA PRO A 262 8.67 -46.10 -44.53
C PRO A 262 7.69 -47.08 -45.19
N LYS A 263 6.63 -46.59 -45.83
CA LYS A 263 5.76 -47.44 -46.65
C LYS A 263 5.45 -46.80 -48.00
N ASP A 264 6.09 -47.36 -49.01
CA ASP A 264 5.47 -47.57 -50.31
C ASP A 264 4.33 -48.62 -50.17
N GLN A 265 3.14 -48.22 -50.67
CA GLN A 265 2.11 -49.07 -51.31
C GLN A 265 1.15 -49.98 -50.47
N PRO A 266 -0.07 -50.33 -51.01
CA PRO A 266 -1.33 -49.87 -50.41
C PRO A 266 -2.32 -50.97 -49.93
N ILE A 267 -3.13 -50.56 -48.94
CA ILE A 267 -4.53 -50.88 -48.58
C ILE A 267 -4.97 -52.36 -48.44
N SER A 268 -5.36 -52.72 -47.20
CA SER A 268 -6.66 -53.37 -46.92
C SER A 268 -7.10 -53.09 -45.48
N PRO A 269 -8.36 -52.65 -45.23
CA PRO A 269 -8.79 -52.14 -43.93
C PRO A 269 -9.50 -53.23 -43.10
N LYS A 270 -8.91 -53.63 -41.98
CA LYS A 270 -9.62 -54.24 -40.85
C LYS A 270 -9.01 -53.74 -39.55
N THR A 271 -9.30 -52.49 -39.21
CA THR A 271 -9.01 -51.96 -37.88
C THR A 271 -10.18 -52.32 -36.98
N ALA A 272 -9.93 -53.21 -36.01
CA ALA A 272 -10.82 -53.41 -34.87
C ALA A 272 -11.07 -52.06 -34.17
N PRO A 273 -12.25 -51.83 -33.59
CA PRO A 273 -12.55 -50.56 -32.93
C PRO A 273 -11.61 -50.37 -31.74
N VAL A 274 -10.71 -49.39 -31.86
CA VAL A 274 -9.93 -48.86 -30.74
C VAL A 274 -10.93 -48.39 -29.69
N GLN A 275 -11.03 -49.12 -28.58
CA GLN A 275 -11.77 -48.66 -27.41
C GLN A 275 -11.15 -47.34 -26.97
N LYS A 276 -11.92 -46.25 -27.06
CA LYS A 276 -11.53 -44.96 -26.48
C LYS A 276 -11.20 -45.21 -24.99
N PRO A 277 -10.00 -44.86 -24.50
CA PRO A 277 -9.73 -44.97 -23.08
C PRO A 277 -10.79 -44.16 -22.33
N LYS A 278 -11.43 -44.76 -21.32
CA LYS A 278 -12.30 -44.04 -20.38
C LYS A 278 -11.48 -42.90 -19.80
N THR A 279 -11.85 -41.66 -20.09
CA THR A 279 -11.25 -40.46 -19.51
C THR A 279 -11.45 -40.50 -18.00
N VAL A 280 -10.38 -40.81 -17.25
CA VAL A 280 -10.39 -40.77 -15.79
C VAL A 280 -10.41 -39.30 -15.38
N VAL A 281 -11.54 -38.80 -14.87
CA VAL A 281 -11.66 -37.41 -14.40
C VAL A 281 -11.07 -37.32 -12.99
N THR A 282 -10.13 -36.38 -12.78
CA THR A 282 -9.59 -36.08 -11.45
C THR A 282 -10.47 -35.05 -10.75
N VAL A 283 -10.98 -35.39 -9.57
CA VAL A 283 -11.87 -34.56 -8.74
C VAL A 283 -11.17 -34.22 -7.43
N PRO A 284 -10.96 -32.93 -7.10
CA PRO A 284 -10.48 -32.54 -5.78
C PRO A 284 -11.44 -32.97 -4.67
N VAL A 285 -10.92 -33.55 -3.59
CA VAL A 285 -11.69 -33.99 -2.42
C VAL A 285 -12.48 -32.83 -1.81
N SER A 286 -11.95 -31.61 -1.87
CA SER A 286 -12.64 -30.38 -1.43
C SER A 286 -13.91 -30.03 -2.21
N ARG A 287 -14.10 -30.59 -3.42
CA ARG A 287 -15.33 -30.43 -4.22
C ARG A 287 -16.37 -31.50 -3.93
N VAL A 288 -16.00 -32.57 -3.23
CA VAL A 288 -16.94 -33.62 -2.82
C VAL A 288 -17.73 -33.10 -1.63
N LYS A 289 -19.06 -33.07 -1.75
CA LYS A 289 -19.94 -32.59 -0.68
C LYS A 289 -20.60 -33.78 0.01
N PRO A 290 -20.39 -33.99 1.33
CA PRO A 290 -21.11 -35.01 2.07
C PRO A 290 -22.60 -34.66 2.09
N GLN A 291 -23.45 -35.69 2.00
CA GLN A 291 -24.89 -35.53 2.24
C GLN A 291 -25.15 -35.50 3.75
N TYR A 292 -24.82 -34.38 4.37
CA TYR A 292 -25.04 -34.14 5.80
C TYR A 292 -26.07 -33.01 5.99
N ARG A 293 -27.07 -33.23 6.85
CA ARG A 293 -28.25 -32.34 6.95
C ARG A 293 -28.12 -31.26 8.03
N LYS A 294 -27.28 -31.45 9.06
CA LYS A 294 -27.11 -30.46 10.13
C LYS A 294 -26.11 -29.39 9.69
N SER A 295 -26.28 -28.17 10.20
CA SER A 295 -25.39 -27.03 9.89
C SER A 295 -24.16 -26.97 10.80
N PHE A 296 -24.21 -27.63 11.96
CA PHE A 296 -23.15 -27.64 12.96
C PHE A 296 -22.83 -29.07 13.39
N LEU A 297 -21.59 -29.27 13.84
CA LEU A 297 -21.13 -30.49 14.51
C LEU A 297 -20.93 -30.13 15.99
N GLU A 298 -21.90 -30.46 16.85
CA GLU A 298 -21.91 -30.02 18.26
C GLU A 298 -21.36 -31.07 19.22
N ASP A 299 -21.40 -32.34 18.83
CA ASP A 299 -20.91 -33.46 19.63
C ASP A 299 -20.10 -34.48 18.80
N SER A 300 -19.53 -35.48 19.49
CA SER A 300 -18.74 -36.53 18.84
C SER A 300 -19.55 -37.36 17.85
N LYS A 301 -20.86 -37.51 18.08
CA LYS A 301 -21.74 -38.30 17.21
C LYS A 301 -22.00 -37.55 15.90
N ASP A 302 -22.17 -36.23 15.95
CA ASP A 302 -22.26 -35.39 14.76
C ASP A 302 -21.04 -35.51 13.86
N VAL A 303 -19.84 -35.52 14.46
CA VAL A 303 -18.58 -35.70 13.74
C VAL A 303 -18.54 -37.05 13.04
N GLU A 304 -18.86 -38.14 13.74
CA GLU A 304 -18.91 -39.49 13.16
C GLU A 304 -19.90 -39.59 12.00
N GLU A 305 -21.11 -39.04 12.17
CA GLU A 305 -22.14 -39.00 11.11
C GLU A 305 -21.67 -38.22 9.88
N TYR A 306 -21.00 -37.07 10.07
CA TYR A 306 -20.43 -36.28 8.98
C TYR A 306 -19.31 -37.02 8.25
N VAL A 307 -18.40 -37.67 8.99
CA VAL A 307 -17.28 -38.42 8.42
C VAL A 307 -17.76 -39.62 7.61
N GLU A 308 -18.75 -40.38 8.10
CA GLU A 308 -19.34 -41.49 7.32
C GLU A 308 -20.07 -40.98 6.07
N ALA A 309 -20.81 -39.86 6.17
CA ALA A 309 -21.43 -39.24 4.99
C ALA A 309 -20.38 -38.77 3.97
N PHE A 310 -19.24 -38.28 4.43
CA PHE A 310 -18.15 -37.85 3.56
C PHE A 310 -17.43 -39.03 2.91
N LYS A 311 -17.11 -40.06 3.70
CA LYS A 311 -16.56 -41.33 3.19
C LYS A 311 -17.45 -41.94 2.12
N ALA A 312 -18.77 -41.99 2.35
CA ALA A 312 -19.72 -42.48 1.35
C ALA A 312 -19.68 -41.64 0.06
N ALA A 313 -19.60 -40.31 0.17
CA ALA A 313 -19.49 -39.42 -0.98
C ALA A 313 -18.17 -39.63 -1.76
N LEU A 314 -17.05 -39.86 -1.08
CA LEU A 314 -15.76 -40.14 -1.71
C LEU A 314 -15.79 -41.48 -2.46
N LEU A 315 -16.30 -42.53 -1.82
CA LEU A 315 -16.44 -43.85 -2.46
C LEU A 315 -17.35 -43.78 -3.70
N ALA A 316 -18.45 -43.02 -3.64
CA ALA A 316 -19.34 -42.84 -4.77
C ALA A 316 -18.67 -42.14 -5.97
N GLU A 317 -17.70 -41.24 -5.75
CA GLU A 317 -16.90 -40.67 -6.84
C GLU A 317 -15.93 -41.69 -7.43
N LEU A 318 -15.31 -42.54 -6.60
CA LEU A 318 -14.44 -43.62 -7.09
C LEU A 318 -15.21 -44.66 -7.91
N GLU A 319 -16.44 -44.99 -7.53
CA GLU A 319 -17.32 -45.91 -8.27
C GLU A 319 -17.68 -45.39 -9.67
N LYS A 320 -17.73 -44.07 -9.87
CA LYS A 320 -17.90 -43.44 -11.20
C LYS A 320 -16.67 -43.58 -12.09
N GLY A 321 -15.56 -44.11 -11.56
CA GLY A 321 -14.27 -44.20 -12.23
C GLY A 321 -13.46 -42.90 -12.15
N ASN A 322 -13.87 -41.95 -11.30
CA ASN A 322 -13.10 -40.73 -11.05
C ASN A 322 -11.92 -41.05 -10.13
N SER A 323 -10.93 -40.17 -10.12
CA SER A 323 -9.83 -40.23 -9.16
C SER A 323 -9.85 -39.02 -8.27
N LEU A 324 -9.61 -39.23 -6.98
CA LEU A 324 -9.71 -38.18 -5.99
C LEU A 324 -8.33 -37.57 -5.74
N LEU A 325 -8.25 -36.25 -5.85
CA LEU A 325 -7.06 -35.46 -5.52
C LEU A 325 -7.24 -34.92 -4.10
N VAL A 326 -6.36 -35.34 -3.19
CA VAL A 326 -6.40 -34.97 -1.76
C VAL A 326 -5.70 -33.64 -1.51
#